data_AF-A0A5C3Q3S1-F1
#
_entry.id   AF-A0A5C3Q3S1-F1
#
_cell.length_a   1.000
_cell.length_b   1.000
_cell.length_c   1.000
_cell.angle_alpha   90.00
_cell.angle_beta   90.00
_cell.angle_gamma   90.00
#
_symmetry.space_group_name_H-M   'P 1'
#
loop_
_entity.id
_entity.type
_entity.pdbx_description
1 polymer ?
#
loop_
_entity_poly.entity_id
_entity_poly.type
_entity_poly.pdbx_seq_one_letter_code
_entity_poly.pdbx_strand_id
1 'polypeptide(L)'
;SLLPRGNGTVHLDTPSGKKGAFTISLFHQLRCLDILRESLMSFRDPRTRSEPTRLAHHCMGYLRQMVLCRSNTQLQSVRNHTGTRITVSDVTGRCQDWTAVYTEVEDNHGRF
;
A
#
# COMPACT_ATOMS: atom_id res chain seq x y z
N SER A 1 -3.39 12.80 1.79
CA SER A 1 -3.89 11.52 1.27
C SER A 1 -2.69 10.67 0.89
N LEU A 2 -2.72 9.34 1.12
CA LEU A 2 -1.67 8.41 0.66
C LEU A 2 -1.79 8.06 -0.83
N LEU A 3 -2.85 8.51 -1.49
CA LEU A 3 -3.17 8.19 -2.87
C LEU A 3 -3.29 9.49 -3.70
N PRO A 4 -2.91 9.46 -4.99
CA PRO A 4 -3.20 10.52 -5.93
C PRO A 4 -4.72 10.60 -6.23
N ARG A 5 -5.14 11.62 -6.96
CA ARG A 5 -6.52 11.73 -7.49
C ARG A 5 -6.88 10.48 -8.31
N GLY A 6 -8.17 10.18 -8.37
CA GLY A 6 -8.65 8.93 -8.97
C GLY A 6 -8.23 7.67 -8.21
N ASN A 7 -7.72 7.78 -6.97
CA ASN A 7 -7.28 6.68 -6.11
C ASN A 7 -6.20 5.78 -6.74
N GLY A 8 -5.30 6.36 -7.54
CA GLY A 8 -4.26 5.61 -8.23
C GLY A 8 -4.72 4.86 -9.48
N THR A 9 -5.92 5.18 -9.98
CA THR A 9 -6.46 4.62 -11.22
C THR A 9 -5.87 5.33 -12.43
N VAL A 10 -5.42 4.55 -13.41
CA VAL A 10 -4.93 5.03 -14.71
C VAL A 10 -5.78 4.45 -15.83
N HIS A 11 -5.94 5.22 -16.89
CA HIS A 11 -6.67 4.84 -18.10
C HIS A 11 -5.69 4.64 -19.26
N LEU A 12 -5.64 3.41 -19.77
CA LEU A 12 -4.73 3.01 -20.84
C LEU A 12 -5.50 2.44 -22.02
N ASP A 13 -4.96 2.54 -23.23
CA ASP A 13 -5.55 1.92 -24.40
C ASP A 13 -5.45 0.40 -24.31
N THR A 14 -6.56 -0.28 -24.54
CA THR A 14 -6.63 -1.75 -24.59
C THR A 14 -6.47 -2.25 -26.02
N PRO A 15 -6.17 -3.55 -26.24
CA PRO A 15 -6.14 -4.14 -27.59
C PRO A 15 -7.44 -3.96 -28.39
N SER A 16 -8.56 -3.70 -27.71
CA SER A 16 -9.86 -3.40 -28.33
C SER A 16 -10.01 -1.95 -28.83
N GLY A 17 -9.00 -1.11 -28.63
CA GLY A 17 -9.05 0.33 -28.96
C GLY A 17 -9.82 1.19 -27.96
N LYS A 18 -10.35 0.61 -26.86
CA LYS A 18 -11.04 1.33 -25.78
C LYS A 18 -10.09 1.65 -24.63
N LYS A 19 -10.37 2.74 -23.90
CA LYS A 19 -9.69 3.05 -22.62
C LYS A 19 -10.15 2.06 -21.54
N GLY A 20 -9.20 1.35 -20.95
CA GLY A 20 -9.41 0.48 -19.79
C GLY A 20 -8.90 1.13 -18.52
N ALA A 21 -9.61 0.95 -17.41
CA ALA A 21 -9.19 1.41 -16.10
C ALA A 21 -8.30 0.35 -15.42
N PHE A 22 -7.16 0.79 -14.91
CA PHE A 22 -6.18 -0.03 -14.22
C PHE A 22 -5.74 0.67 -12.93
N THR A 23 -5.19 -0.05 -11.97
CA THR A 23 -4.61 0.56 -10.76
C THR A 23 -3.15 0.16 -10.65
N ILE A 24 -2.27 1.12 -10.41
CA ILE A 24 -0.85 0.82 -10.17
C ILE A 24 -0.73 0.06 -8.84
N SER A 25 0.01 -1.05 -8.84
CA SER A 25 0.15 -1.92 -7.67
C SER A 25 0.63 -1.18 -6.41
N LEU A 26 1.47 -0.14 -6.54
CA LEU A 26 1.88 0.73 -5.43
C LEU A 26 0.66 1.33 -4.72
N PHE A 27 -0.26 1.95 -5.47
CA PHE A 27 -1.45 2.59 -4.91
C PHE A 27 -2.45 1.59 -4.37
N HIS A 28 -2.56 0.39 -4.98
CA HIS A 28 -3.37 -0.68 -4.41
C HIS A 28 -2.84 -1.10 -3.03
N GLN A 29 -1.52 -1.30 -2.89
CA GLN A 29 -0.90 -1.62 -1.60
C GLN A 29 -1.15 -0.52 -0.55
N LEU A 30 -0.98 0.75 -0.91
CA LEU A 30 -1.23 1.88 -0.01
C LEU A 30 -2.70 1.97 0.42
N ARG A 31 -3.64 1.71 -0.52
CA ARG A 31 -5.07 1.64 -0.21
C ARG A 31 -5.40 0.48 0.75
N CYS A 32 -4.82 -0.69 0.52
CA CYS A 32 -4.97 -1.83 1.43
C CYS A 32 -4.46 -1.50 2.84
N LEU A 33 -3.33 -0.78 2.96
CA LEU A 33 -2.83 -0.35 4.26
C LEU A 33 -3.79 0.59 5.00
N ASP A 34 -4.41 1.54 4.30
CA ASP A 34 -5.37 2.45 4.93
C ASP A 34 -6.64 1.73 5.40
N ILE A 35 -7.16 0.78 4.61
CA ILE A 35 -8.29 -0.08 5.00
C ILE A 35 -7.98 -0.87 6.29
N LEU A 36 -6.75 -1.41 6.40
CA LEU A 36 -6.34 -2.14 7.59
C LEU A 36 -6.16 -1.22 8.79
N ARG A 37 -5.62 -0.02 8.59
CA ARG A 37 -5.53 1.02 9.63
C ARG A 37 -6.92 1.33 10.17
N GLU A 38 -7.89 1.58 9.30
CA GLU A 38 -9.29 1.84 9.71
C GLU A 38 -9.89 0.66 10.45
N SER A 39 -9.70 -0.57 9.95
CA SER A 39 -10.19 -1.79 10.62
C SER A 39 -9.60 -1.95 12.03
N LEU A 40 -8.30 -1.65 12.21
CA LEU A 40 -7.64 -1.69 13.52
C LEU A 40 -8.13 -0.58 14.44
N MET A 41 -8.35 0.63 13.92
CA MET A 41 -8.91 1.74 14.70
C MET A 41 -10.33 1.40 15.17
N SER A 42 -11.16 0.86 14.28
CA SER A 42 -12.52 0.41 14.58
C SER A 42 -12.53 -0.66 15.69
N PHE A 43 -11.66 -1.67 15.58
CA PHE A 43 -11.56 -2.75 16.57
C PHE A 43 -11.14 -2.26 17.97
N ARG A 44 -10.34 -1.19 18.04
CA ARG A 44 -9.83 -0.63 19.32
C ARG A 44 -10.80 0.29 20.04
N ASP A 45 -11.68 1.00 19.33
CA ASP A 45 -12.67 1.89 19.97
C ASP A 45 -13.90 1.08 20.40
N PRO A 46 -14.22 1.01 21.71
CA PRO A 46 -15.38 0.27 22.21
C PRO A 46 -16.72 0.69 21.58
N ARG A 47 -16.84 1.92 21.09
CA ARG A 47 -18.07 2.46 20.50
C ARG A 47 -18.27 2.07 19.04
N THR A 48 -17.18 1.81 18.32
CA THR A 48 -17.22 1.42 16.90
C THR A 48 -16.77 -0.02 16.69
N ARG A 49 -16.49 -0.76 17.77
CA ARG A 49 -15.92 -2.09 17.74
C ARG A 49 -16.66 -3.00 16.77
N SER A 50 -15.93 -3.43 15.74
CA SER A 50 -16.43 -4.33 14.71
C SER A 50 -15.40 -5.41 14.42
N GLU A 51 -15.87 -6.60 14.05
CA GLU A 51 -15.01 -7.63 13.49
C GLU A 51 -14.38 -7.18 12.16
N PRO A 52 -13.20 -7.70 11.79
CA PRO A 52 -12.58 -7.39 10.51
C PRO A 52 -13.51 -7.72 9.33
N THR A 53 -13.62 -6.79 8.39
CA THR A 53 -14.48 -6.98 7.22
C THR A 53 -13.86 -7.98 6.23
N ARG A 54 -14.69 -8.56 5.35
CA ARG A 54 -14.18 -9.37 4.22
C ARG A 54 -13.14 -8.62 3.38
N LEU A 55 -13.31 -7.30 3.24
CA LEU A 55 -12.36 -6.43 2.54
C LEU A 55 -11.03 -6.33 3.30
N ALA A 56 -11.06 -6.17 4.63
CA ALA A 56 -9.84 -6.19 5.44
C ALA A 56 -9.10 -7.54 5.32
N HIS A 57 -9.81 -8.67 5.32
CA HIS A 57 -9.21 -9.98 5.08
C HIS A 57 -8.58 -10.09 3.68
N HIS A 58 -9.25 -9.59 2.64
CA HIS A 58 -8.71 -9.52 1.29
C HIS A 58 -7.43 -8.66 1.24
N CYS A 59 -7.43 -7.48 1.86
CA CYS A 59 -6.28 -6.58 1.92
C CYS A 59 -5.09 -7.21 2.66
N MET A 60 -5.33 -7.91 3.77
CA MET A 60 -4.30 -8.70 4.46
C MET A 60 -3.68 -9.77 3.54
N GLY A 61 -4.53 -10.50 2.81
CA GLY A 61 -4.09 -11.51 1.85
C GLY A 61 -3.25 -10.92 0.72
N TYR A 62 -3.70 -9.80 0.14
CA TYR A 62 -2.99 -9.10 -0.93
C TYR A 62 -1.62 -8.59 -0.48
N LEU A 63 -1.55 -7.91 0.68
CA LEU A 63 -0.26 -7.41 1.20
C LEU A 63 0.70 -8.54 1.55
N ARG A 64 0.21 -9.65 2.11
CA ARG A 64 1.02 -10.85 2.32
C ARG A 64 1.60 -11.37 1.00
N GLN A 65 0.79 -11.45 -0.05
CA GLN A 65 1.27 -11.88 -1.37
C GLN A 65 2.34 -10.93 -1.91
N MET A 66 2.15 -9.61 -1.77
CA MET A 66 3.13 -8.63 -2.24
C MET A 66 4.46 -8.70 -1.48
N VAL A 67 4.43 -8.91 -0.16
CA VAL A 67 5.64 -9.13 0.65
C VAL A 67 6.38 -10.39 0.19
N LEU A 68 5.66 -11.49 -0.10
CA LEU A 68 6.27 -12.72 -0.58
C LEU A 68 6.86 -12.57 -2.00
N CYS A 69 6.17 -11.86 -2.90
CA CYS A 69 6.63 -11.63 -4.27
C CYS A 69 7.84 -10.69 -4.37
N ARG A 70 7.99 -9.76 -3.42
CA ARG A 70 9.07 -8.75 -3.39
C ARG A 70 9.83 -8.81 -2.07
N SER A 71 10.09 -10.03 -1.61
CA SER A 71 10.72 -10.26 -0.30
C SER A 71 12.12 -9.66 -0.26
N ASN A 72 12.40 -8.89 0.78
CA ASN A 72 13.75 -8.44 1.09
C ASN A 72 14.42 -9.50 1.99
N THR A 73 15.50 -10.11 1.52
CA THR A 73 16.28 -11.12 2.25
C THR A 73 17.34 -10.54 3.18
N GLN A 74 17.42 -9.21 3.28
CA GLN A 74 18.33 -8.53 4.19
C GLN A 74 18.04 -8.90 5.64
N LEU A 75 19.09 -9.31 6.35
CA LEU A 75 19.02 -9.60 7.78
C LEU A 75 18.73 -8.31 8.55
N GLN A 76 17.77 -8.37 9.48
CA GLN A 76 17.52 -7.30 10.43
C GLN A 76 18.25 -7.63 11.73
N SER A 77 19.10 -6.72 12.20
CA SER A 77 19.77 -6.89 13.49
C SER A 77 18.81 -6.58 14.63
N VAL A 78 18.76 -7.45 15.63
CA VAL A 78 18.05 -7.21 16.90
C VAL A 78 19.06 -6.61 17.86
N ARG A 79 18.94 -5.31 18.17
CA ARG A 79 19.88 -4.62 19.08
C ARG A 79 19.51 -4.74 20.55
N ASN A 80 18.22 -4.87 20.86
CA ASN A 80 17.73 -5.03 22.23
C ASN A 80 16.50 -5.95 22.23
N HIS A 81 16.39 -6.82 23.24
CA HIS A 81 15.23 -7.71 23.45
C HIS A 81 14.15 -7.06 24.34
N THR A 82 14.44 -5.91 24.94
CA THR A 82 13.53 -5.11 25.79
C THR A 82 13.83 -3.60 25.65
N GLY A 83 12.82 -2.73 25.81
CA GLY A 83 12.97 -1.27 25.79
C GLY A 83 12.87 -0.62 24.40
N THR A 84 13.38 0.62 24.26
CA THR A 84 13.42 1.36 22.98
C THR A 84 14.61 0.94 22.10
N ARG A 85 14.49 1.09 20.76
CA ARG A 85 15.47 0.67 19.72
C ARG A 85 15.61 -0.84 19.49
N ILE A 86 14.48 -1.57 19.53
CA ILE A 86 14.43 -3.02 19.25
C ILE A 86 14.83 -3.32 17.80
N THR A 87 14.43 -2.45 16.87
CA THR A 87 14.76 -2.54 15.44
C THR A 87 15.76 -1.46 15.06
N VAL A 88 16.72 -1.81 14.20
CA VAL A 88 17.64 -0.85 13.58
C VAL A 88 17.21 -0.51 12.16
N SER A 89 17.28 0.78 11.84
CA SER A 89 17.17 1.30 10.47
C SER A 89 18.46 1.11 9.66
N ASP A 90 19.44 0.34 10.16
CA ASP A 90 20.69 0.01 9.44
C ASP A 90 20.47 -0.95 8.26
N VAL A 91 19.22 -1.13 7.87
CA VAL A 91 18.81 -1.70 6.60
C VAL A 91 19.27 -0.73 5.50
N THR A 92 20.32 -1.08 4.76
CA THR A 92 20.77 -0.39 3.55
C THR A 92 19.73 -0.54 2.42
N GLY A 93 18.59 0.13 2.58
CA GLY A 93 17.59 0.31 1.53
C GLY A 93 17.88 1.59 0.74
N ARG A 94 17.87 1.51 -0.59
CA ARG A 94 17.85 2.71 -1.43
C ARG A 94 16.41 3.16 -1.63
N CYS A 95 16.05 4.28 -1.02
CA CYS A 95 14.78 4.94 -1.33
C CYS A 95 14.75 5.34 -2.81
N GLN A 96 13.61 5.11 -3.45
CA GLN A 96 13.36 5.59 -4.81
C GLN A 96 12.46 6.81 -4.72
N ASP A 97 12.67 7.78 -5.61
CA ASP A 97 11.76 8.90 -5.75
C ASP A 97 10.51 8.44 -6.50
N TRP A 98 9.43 8.25 -5.76
CA TRP A 98 8.14 7.84 -6.31
C TRP A 98 7.31 9.03 -6.83
N THR A 99 7.79 10.27 -6.66
CA THR A 99 7.08 11.48 -7.12
C THR A 99 6.76 11.40 -8.61
N ALA A 100 7.69 10.87 -9.43
CA ALA A 100 7.47 10.67 -10.86
C ALA A 100 6.23 9.80 -11.16
N VAL A 101 5.99 8.75 -10.37
CA VAL A 101 4.81 7.88 -10.55
C VAL A 101 3.54 8.60 -10.12
N TYR A 102 3.57 9.37 -9.04
CA TYR A 102 2.43 10.19 -8.62
C TYR A 102 2.07 11.21 -9.71
N THR A 103 3.06 11.95 -10.22
CA THR A 103 2.86 12.94 -11.28
C THR A 103 2.23 12.32 -12.53
N GLU A 104 2.75 11.19 -13.03
CA GLU A 104 2.19 10.58 -14.24
C GLU A 104 0.77 10.05 -14.03
N VAL A 105 0.43 9.56 -12.83
CA VAL A 105 -0.95 9.14 -12.54
C VAL A 105 -1.91 10.31 -12.45
N GLU A 106 -1.49 11.42 -11.84
CA GLU A 106 -2.29 12.66 -11.81
C GLU A 106 -2.52 13.19 -13.23
N ASP A 107 -1.47 13.23 -14.05
CA ASP A 107 -1.55 13.67 -15.45
C ASP A 107 -2.44 12.74 -16.27
N ASN A 108 -2.29 11.42 -16.12
CA ASN A 108 -3.14 10.44 -16.79
C ASN A 108 -4.62 10.59 -16.39
N HIS A 109 -4.89 10.84 -15.11
CA HIS A 109 -6.24 11.09 -14.62
C HIS A 109 -6.84 12.37 -15.18
N GLY A 110 -6.05 13.45 -15.32
CA GLY A 110 -6.51 14.71 -15.89
C GLY A 110 -6.71 14.71 -17.42
N ARG A 111 -6.13 13.73 -18.13
CA ARG A 111 -6.33 13.52 -19.58
C ARG A 111 -7.57 12.69 -19.90
N PHE A 112 -8.18 12.06 -18.90
CA PHE A 112 -9.43 11.29 -19.02
C PHE A 112 -10.63 12.16 -18.65
#